data_AF-A0A7S0LSQ8-F1
#
_entry.id   AF-A0A7S0LSQ8-F1
#
_cell.length_a   1.000
_cell.length_b   1.000
_cell.length_c   1.000
_cell.angle_alpha   90.00
_cell.angle_beta   90.00
_cell.angle_gamma   90.00
#
_symmetry.space_group_name_H-M   'P 1'
#
loop_
_entity.id
_entity.type
_entity.pdbx_description
1 polymer ?
#
loop_
_entity_poly.entity_id
_entity_poly.type
_entity_poly.pdbx_seq_one_letter_code
_entity_poly.pdbx_strand_id
1 'polypeptide(L)'
;ASIANNRDFLASAAAQAIANMLWGFAKMEHTTKAAMALFRIVGLLFKPNGPMPRDISDFKPQELANMLWAFASVECKCPDIFRAAAKDVVTRLPAFDPRHISALVHAFAIG
;
A
#
# COMPACT_ATOMS: atom_id res chain seq x y z
N ALA A 1 -7.42 -18.87 -10.31
CA ALA A 1 -5.97 -18.56 -10.23
C ALA A 1 -5.46 -19.00 -8.87
N SER A 2 -4.36 -19.75 -8.80
CA SER A 2 -3.75 -20.13 -7.51
C SER A 2 -3.27 -18.88 -6.77
N ILE A 3 -3.35 -18.88 -5.43
CA ILE A 3 -2.85 -17.79 -4.57
C ILE A 3 -1.37 -17.49 -4.85
N ALA A 4 -0.58 -18.50 -5.26
CA ALA A 4 0.82 -18.34 -5.64
C ALA A 4 1.00 -17.41 -6.85
N ASN A 5 0.28 -17.65 -7.95
CA ASN A 5 0.38 -16.82 -9.17
C ASN A 5 0.04 -15.35 -8.91
N ASN A 6 -0.90 -15.07 -8.01
CA ASN A 6 -1.27 -13.70 -7.66
C ASN A 6 -0.15 -12.98 -6.90
N ARG A 7 0.59 -13.70 -6.03
CA ARG A 7 1.70 -13.14 -5.26
C ARG A 7 2.87 -12.78 -6.17
N ASP A 8 3.27 -13.71 -7.03
CA ASP A 8 4.41 -13.51 -7.95
C ASP A 8 4.13 -12.36 -8.94
N PHE A 9 2.89 -12.27 -9.44
CA PHE A 9 2.46 -11.14 -10.26
C PHE A 9 2.57 -9.81 -9.51
N LEU A 10 2.03 -9.72 -8.29
CA LEU A 10 2.04 -8.45 -7.54
C LEU A 10 3.43 -8.03 -7.12
N ALA A 11 4.32 -8.97 -6.85
CA ALA A 11 5.70 -8.63 -6.53
C ALA A 11 6.51 -8.14 -7.72
N SER A 12 6.18 -8.57 -8.93
CA SER A 12 6.79 -8.09 -10.17
C SER A 12 6.07 -6.88 -10.77
N ALA A 13 4.86 -6.56 -10.29
CA ALA A 13 4.07 -5.42 -10.75
C ALA A 13 4.72 -4.08 -10.38
N ALA A 14 4.58 -3.10 -11.29
CA ALA A 14 5.00 -1.73 -11.06
C ALA A 14 4.29 -1.14 -9.83
N ALA A 15 5.01 -0.34 -9.04
CA ALA A 15 4.48 0.34 -7.84
C ALA A 15 3.20 1.12 -8.15
N GLN A 16 3.16 1.83 -9.28
CA GLN A 16 1.98 2.54 -9.78
C GLN A 16 0.75 1.63 -9.97
N ALA A 17 0.94 0.44 -10.55
CA ALA A 17 -0.15 -0.48 -10.81
C ALA A 17 -0.75 -1.02 -9.50
N ILE A 18 0.11 -1.35 -8.53
CA ILE A 18 -0.30 -1.77 -7.18
C ILE A 18 -1.10 -0.64 -6.51
N ALA A 19 -0.54 0.58 -6.48
CA ALA A 19 -1.18 1.73 -5.86
C ALA A 19 -2.55 2.05 -6.46
N ASN A 20 -2.65 2.10 -7.78
CA ASN A 20 -3.92 2.40 -8.48
C ASN A 20 -4.97 1.30 -8.25
N MET A 21 -4.56 0.03 -8.24
CA MET A 21 -5.49 -1.08 -8.00
C MET A 21 -6.06 -1.02 -6.59
N LEU A 22 -5.21 -0.83 -5.57
CA LEU A 22 -5.64 -0.70 -4.18
C LEU A 22 -6.56 0.52 -3.99
N TRP A 23 -6.16 1.67 -4.56
CA TRP A 23 -6.97 2.88 -4.51
C TRP A 23 -8.35 2.69 -5.15
N GLY A 24 -8.40 2.06 -6.34
CA GLY A 24 -9.66 1.77 -7.01
C GLY A 24 -10.58 0.87 -6.19
N PHE A 25 -10.06 -0.21 -5.60
CA PHE A 25 -10.86 -1.09 -4.74
C PHE A 25 -11.33 -0.40 -3.47
N ALA A 26 -10.49 0.40 -2.82
CA ALA A 26 -10.87 1.17 -1.65
C ALA A 26 -11.95 2.22 -2.00
N LYS A 27 -11.79 2.91 -3.13
CA LYS A 27 -12.69 3.99 -3.56
C LYS A 27 -14.09 3.49 -3.93
N MET A 28 -14.21 2.27 -4.41
CA MET A 28 -15.50 1.66 -4.71
C MET A 28 -16.28 1.25 -3.46
N GLU A 29 -15.71 1.39 -2.25
CA GLU A 29 -16.29 0.92 -0.97
C GLU A 29 -16.67 -0.58 -0.99
N HIS A 30 -16.23 -1.31 -2.01
CA HIS A 30 -16.52 -2.70 -2.26
C HIS A 30 -15.36 -3.56 -1.74
N THR A 31 -15.33 -3.77 -0.42
CA THR A 31 -14.40 -4.68 0.26
C THR A 31 -14.85 -6.13 0.12
N THR A 32 -14.95 -6.62 -1.11
CA THR A 32 -15.22 -8.05 -1.35
C THR A 32 -14.11 -8.91 -0.75
N LYS A 33 -14.39 -10.19 -0.47
CA LYS A 33 -13.37 -11.13 0.03
C LYS A 33 -12.14 -11.19 -0.89
N ALA A 34 -12.34 -11.07 -2.21
CA ALA A 34 -11.27 -11.06 -3.19
C ALA A 34 -10.43 -9.77 -3.11
N ALA A 35 -11.07 -8.60 -2.97
CA ALA A 35 -10.37 -7.34 -2.75
C ALA A 35 -9.54 -7.41 -1.47
N MET A 36 -10.11 -7.85 -0.34
CA MET A 36 -9.37 -7.97 0.91
C MET A 36 -8.20 -8.97 0.84
N ALA A 37 -8.31 -10.02 0.01
CA ALA A 37 -7.20 -10.92 -0.24
C ALA A 37 -6.04 -10.22 -0.97
N LEU A 38 -6.33 -9.32 -1.91
CA LEU A 38 -5.33 -8.49 -2.58
C LEU A 38 -4.59 -7.59 -1.57
N PHE A 39 -5.31 -6.85 -0.71
CA PHE A 39 -4.69 -6.01 0.32
C PHE A 39 -3.75 -6.81 1.22
N ARG A 40 -4.18 -7.99 1.68
CA ARG A 40 -3.35 -8.88 2.50
C ARG A 40 -2.12 -9.38 1.76
N ILE A 41 -2.24 -9.74 0.48
CA ILE A 41 -1.10 -10.16 -0.32
C ILE A 41 -0.09 -9.03 -0.46
N VAL A 42 -0.54 -7.81 -0.77
CA VAL A 42 0.36 -6.64 -0.87
C VAL A 42 1.00 -6.34 0.49
N GLY A 43 0.25 -6.41 1.59
CA GLY A 43 0.80 -6.21 2.94
C GLY A 43 1.92 -7.20 3.27
N LEU A 44 1.84 -8.45 2.80
CA LEU A 44 2.88 -9.46 2.98
C LEU A 44 4.18 -9.13 2.22
N LEU A 45 4.14 -8.32 1.16
CA LEU A 45 5.34 -7.90 0.42
C LEU A 45 6.25 -6.99 1.25
N PHE A 46 5.72 -6.32 2.28
CA PHE A 46 6.47 -5.42 3.15
C PHE A 46 6.79 -6.05 4.52
N LYS A 47 6.45 -7.32 4.71
CA LYS A 47 6.77 -8.03 5.95
C LYS A 47 8.29 -8.19 6.06
N PRO A 48 8.90 -7.82 7.19
CA PRO A 48 10.33 -8.05 7.42
C PRO A 48 10.69 -9.52 7.23
N ASN A 49 11.75 -9.80 6.46
CA ASN A 49 12.20 -11.16 6.12
C ASN A 49 11.12 -12.02 5.45
N GLY A 50 10.18 -11.38 4.74
CA GLY A 50 9.18 -12.08 3.93
C GLY A 50 9.80 -12.83 2.75
N PRO A 51 9.06 -13.76 2.13
CA PRO A 51 9.56 -14.56 1.01
C PRO A 51 9.81 -13.72 -0.26
N MET A 52 9.28 -12.50 -0.32
CA MET A 52 9.32 -11.65 -1.50
C MET A 52 9.24 -10.17 -1.08
N PRO A 53 10.33 -9.62 -0.51
CA PRO A 53 10.32 -8.27 0.04
C PRO A 53 10.28 -7.22 -1.06
N ARG A 54 9.45 -6.19 -0.87
CA ARG A 54 9.45 -4.94 -1.66
C ARG A 54 9.88 -3.79 -0.77
N ASP A 55 10.56 -2.82 -1.37
CA ASP A 55 10.95 -1.60 -0.67
C ASP A 55 9.88 -0.52 -0.89
N ILE A 56 9.57 0.25 0.16
CA ILE A 56 8.71 1.42 0.06
C ILE A 56 9.35 2.49 -0.84
N SER A 57 10.68 2.53 -0.92
CA SER A 57 11.40 3.47 -1.79
C SER A 57 11.09 3.28 -3.28
N ASP A 58 10.59 2.10 -3.69
CA ASP A 58 10.14 1.81 -5.07
C ASP A 58 8.94 2.67 -5.49
N PHE A 59 8.16 3.16 -4.52
CA PHE A 59 6.93 3.91 -4.77
C PHE A 59 7.22 5.40 -4.89
N LYS A 60 6.70 6.04 -5.94
CA LYS A 60 6.69 7.50 -6.03
C LYS A 60 5.80 8.10 -4.93
N PRO A 61 5.99 9.37 -4.54
CA PRO A 61 5.25 9.97 -3.42
C PRO A 61 3.72 9.82 -3.55
N GLN A 62 3.16 10.07 -4.73
CA GLN A 62 1.74 9.88 -4.98
C GLN A 62 1.29 8.41 -4.85
N GLU A 63 2.09 7.47 -5.35
CA GLU A 63 1.76 6.03 -5.32
C GLU A 63 1.75 5.52 -3.88
N LEU A 64 2.75 5.94 -3.09
CA LEU A 64 2.85 5.62 -1.67
C LEU A 64 1.66 6.21 -0.89
N ALA A 65 1.34 7.49 -1.11
CA ALA A 65 0.19 8.12 -0.46
C ALA A 65 -1.13 7.44 -0.80
N ASN A 66 -1.35 7.11 -2.09
CA ASN A 66 -2.54 6.38 -2.53
C ASN A 66 -2.64 4.98 -1.92
N MET A 67 -1.51 4.26 -1.86
CA MET A 67 -1.46 2.93 -1.25
C MET A 67 -1.79 2.98 0.24
N LEU A 68 -1.12 3.84 1.02
CA LEU A 68 -1.37 3.95 2.46
C LEU A 68 -2.80 4.42 2.76
N TRP A 69 -3.32 5.38 2.00
CA TRP A 69 -4.71 5.81 2.11
C TRP A 69 -5.68 4.66 1.82
N ALA A 70 -5.42 3.85 0.80
CA ALA A 70 -6.26 2.71 0.46
C ALA A 70 -6.30 1.67 1.59
N PHE A 71 -5.14 1.30 2.14
CA PHE A 71 -5.05 0.37 3.29
C PHE A 71 -5.84 0.88 4.50
N ALA A 72 -5.68 2.17 4.80
CA ALA A 72 -6.35 2.85 5.89
C ALA A 72 -7.88 2.90 5.69
N SER A 73 -8.33 3.21 4.47
CA SER A 73 -9.76 3.39 4.13
C SER A 73 -10.58 2.10 4.22
N VAL A 74 -9.95 0.94 3.95
CA VAL A 74 -10.61 -0.37 4.09
C VAL A 74 -10.36 -1.03 5.45
N GLU A 75 -9.76 -0.29 6.39
CA GLU A 75 -9.39 -0.74 7.74
C GLU A 75 -8.54 -2.03 7.74
N CYS A 76 -7.75 -2.25 6.68
CA CYS A 76 -6.91 -3.44 6.59
C CYS A 76 -5.68 -3.27 7.47
N LYS A 77 -5.67 -3.95 8.61
CA LYS A 77 -4.56 -3.93 9.56
C LYS A 77 -3.32 -4.62 8.96
N CYS A 78 -2.39 -3.79 8.49
CA CYS A 78 -1.11 -4.19 7.91
C CYS A 78 0.00 -3.30 8.49
N PRO A 79 0.33 -3.42 9.79
CA PRO A 79 1.22 -2.47 10.47
C PRO A 79 2.61 -2.42 9.85
N ASP A 80 3.07 -3.50 9.22
CA ASP A 80 4.40 -3.56 8.61
C ASP A 80 4.55 -2.57 7.44
N ILE A 81 3.49 -2.31 6.65
CA ILE A 81 3.57 -1.34 5.55
C ILE A 81 3.69 0.09 6.06
N PHE A 82 2.93 0.43 7.10
CA PHE A 82 2.99 1.75 7.75
C PHE A 82 4.33 1.94 8.46
N ARG A 83 4.83 0.89 9.13
CA ARG A 83 6.11 0.93 9.82
C ARG A 83 7.28 1.07 8.84
N ALA A 84 7.23 0.39 7.69
CA ALA A 84 8.19 0.56 6.61
C ALA A 84 8.14 1.98 6.01
N ALA A 85 6.93 2.54 5.84
CA ALA A 85 6.77 3.85 5.22
C ALA A 85 7.06 5.05 6.14
N ALA A 86 6.95 4.90 7.46
CA ALA A 86 7.05 6.02 8.40
C ALA A 86 8.34 6.84 8.22
N LYS A 87 9.50 6.17 8.12
CA LYS A 87 10.80 6.85 7.94
C LYS A 87 10.93 7.46 6.54
N ASP A 88 10.47 6.74 5.51
CA ASP A 88 10.58 7.16 4.11
C ASP A 88 9.75 8.42 3.84
N VAL A 89 8.50 8.45 4.32
CA VAL A 89 7.58 9.58 4.18
C VAL A 89 8.15 10.85 4.79
N VAL A 90 8.72 10.78 6.01
CA VAL A 90 9.34 11.94 6.67
C VAL A 90 10.55 12.44 5.87
N THR A 91 11.37 11.52 5.37
CA THR A 91 12.58 11.86 4.59
C THR A 91 12.23 12.53 3.26
N ARG A 92 11.12 12.12 2.65
CA ARG A 92 10.69 12.58 1.32
C ARG A 92 9.58 13.62 1.37
N LEU A 93 9.27 14.19 2.53
CA LEU A 93 8.13 15.09 2.74
C LEU A 93 8.02 16.22 1.70
N PRO A 94 9.13 16.90 1.28
CA PRO A 94 9.05 17.96 0.26
C PRO A 94 8.62 17.50 -1.14
N ALA A 95 8.68 16.19 -1.42
CA ALA A 95 8.28 15.62 -2.70
C ALA A 95 6.77 15.29 -2.79
N PHE A 96 6.04 15.42 -1.68
CA PHE A 96 4.59 15.21 -1.65
C PHE A 96 3.86 16.53 -1.91
N ASP A 97 2.81 16.47 -2.74
CA ASP A 97 1.87 17.59 -2.84
C ASP A 97 1.01 17.70 -1.55
N PRO A 98 0.39 18.86 -1.28
CA PRO A 98 -0.41 19.06 -0.06
C PRO A 98 -1.56 18.06 0.12
N ARG A 99 -2.17 17.58 -0.97
CA ARG A 99 -3.27 16.59 -0.90
C ARG A 99 -2.74 15.23 -0.46
N HIS A 100 -1.58 14.83 -0.97
CA HIS A 100 -0.93 13.60 -0.55
C HIS A 100 -0.47 13.66 0.91
N ILE A 101 0.02 14.81 1.38
CA ILE A 101 0.34 14.99 2.81
C ILE A 101 -0.91 14.80 3.68
N SER A 102 -2.05 15.40 3.30
CA SER A 102 -3.30 15.21 4.03
C SER A 102 -3.73 13.73 4.06
N ALA A 103 -3.60 13.03 2.93
CA ALA A 103 -3.94 11.61 2.85
C ALA A 103 -3.03 10.74 3.74
N LEU A 104 -1.74 11.05 3.78
CA LEU A 104 -0.78 10.36 4.65
C LEU A 104 -1.10 10.57 6.13
N VAL A 105 -1.34 11.81 6.56
CA VAL A 105 -1.68 12.12 7.97
C VAL A 105 -2.92 11.34 8.40
N HIS A 106 -3.96 11.33 7.56
CA HIS A 106 -5.16 10.54 7.82
C HIS A 106 -4.85 9.04 7.89
N ALA A 107 -4.09 8.52 6.92
CA ALA A 107 -3.75 7.10 6.85
C ALA A 107 -2.96 6.63 8.08
N PHE A 108 -1.97 7.41 8.53
CA PHE A 108 -1.18 7.09 9.73
C PHE A 108 -1.97 7.23 11.04
N ALA A 109 -3.06 8.01 11.06
CA ALA A 109 -3.90 8.14 12.25
C ALA A 109 -4.78 6.90 12.50
N ILE A 110 -5.15 6.15 11.45
CA ILE A 110 -6.08 5.01 11.53
C ILE A 110 -5.46 3.64 11.19
N GLY A 111 -4.31 3.66 10.50
CA GLY A 111 -3.55 2.50 10.00
C GLY A 111 -2.94 1.61 11.07
#